data_AF-A0A8T1H4S4-F1
#
_entry.id   AF-A0A8T1H4S4-F1
#
_cell.length_a   1.000
_cell.length_b   1.000
_cell.length_c   1.000
_cell.angle_alpha   90.00
_cell.angle_beta   90.00
_cell.angle_gamma   90.00
#
_symmetry.space_group_name_H-M   'P 1'
#
loop_
_entity.id
_entity.type
_entity.pdbx_description
1 polymer ?
#
loop_
_entity_poly.entity_id
_entity_poly.type
_entity_poly.pdbx_seq_one_letter_code
_entity_poly.pdbx_strand_id
1 'polypeptide(L)'
;MRALTKSVIEDIKADAKLVLSNRKGSEGKPDVRALAKKHGNRKRKRCPDVVARALQQLPAGISDRDQARRPGIPFTSFRDVKARISATTNQVVQSSTEAVFSATDAVVTTDVVTLTDVVTLSAETVPTVLSFFDADAAARQDLLNKLRGSTVSAVCSAYYALTDTEFCSEMIRLHQLGKSVQVIIDKEWTRSCKVGLECVMALMATGIPVYRSRNMMHYKLLTISYEGSMVALGGSANMTKAARSRNDEFIFHVEGPAAYQAQALFNSLLEKCVRTTPTDLTLTKGNRYASEPTENGSQNTQDAHNTQDTQYLGACHDTADTMAIDDENTADITQALVQPS
;
A
#
# COMPACT_ATOMS: atom_id res chain seq x y z
N MET A 1 -20.79 -28.91 -4.99
CA MET A 1 -19.72 -29.27 -5.94
C MET A 1 -20.25 -30.35 -6.87
N ARG A 2 -20.14 -30.22 -8.20
CA ARG A 2 -20.53 -31.31 -9.13
C ARG A 2 -19.36 -32.28 -9.24
N ALA A 3 -19.63 -33.57 -9.04
CA ALA A 3 -18.65 -34.63 -9.27
C ALA A 3 -18.27 -34.70 -10.75
N LEU A 4 -16.99 -34.96 -11.04
CA LEU A 4 -16.52 -35.20 -12.40
C LEU A 4 -17.14 -36.51 -12.92
N THR A 5 -17.66 -36.49 -14.14
CA THR A 5 -18.23 -37.68 -14.77
C THR A 5 -17.12 -38.66 -15.14
N LYS A 6 -17.43 -39.97 -15.16
CA LYS A 6 -16.45 -41.02 -15.53
C LYS A 6 -15.79 -40.78 -16.88
N SER A 7 -16.51 -40.20 -17.87
CA SER A 7 -15.91 -39.95 -19.19
C SER A 7 -14.81 -38.87 -19.14
N VAL A 8 -14.99 -37.80 -18.35
CA VAL A 8 -13.97 -36.76 -18.19
C VAL A 8 -12.70 -37.31 -17.54
N ILE A 9 -12.87 -38.25 -16.61
CA ILE A 9 -11.73 -38.92 -15.96
C ILE A 9 -10.97 -39.79 -16.98
N GLU A 10 -11.67 -40.53 -17.84
CA GLU A 10 -11.04 -41.36 -18.87
C GLU A 10 -10.37 -40.53 -19.97
N ASP A 11 -10.94 -39.38 -20.35
CA ASP A 11 -10.32 -38.46 -21.31
C ASP A 11 -9.01 -37.86 -20.77
N ILE A 12 -8.99 -37.48 -19.48
CA ILE A 12 -7.78 -36.99 -18.80
C ILE A 12 -6.70 -38.08 -18.76
N LYS A 13 -7.08 -39.33 -18.50
CA LYS A 13 -6.14 -40.47 -18.49
C LYS A 13 -5.57 -40.75 -19.88
N ALA A 14 -6.41 -40.71 -20.92
CA ALA A 14 -5.98 -40.93 -22.31
C ALA A 14 -4.96 -39.85 -22.75
N ASP A 15 -5.24 -38.59 -22.44
CA ASP A 15 -4.33 -37.47 -22.69
C ASP A 15 -3.01 -37.61 -21.94
N ALA A 16 -3.06 -37.96 -20.64
CA ALA A 16 -1.86 -38.18 -19.84
C ALA A 16 -1.01 -39.31 -20.43
N LYS A 17 -1.63 -40.38 -20.90
CA LYS A 17 -0.95 -41.52 -21.53
C LYS A 17 -0.27 -41.12 -22.85
N LEU A 18 -0.92 -40.29 -23.67
CA LEU A 18 -0.35 -39.76 -24.91
C LEU A 18 0.86 -38.84 -24.66
N VAL A 19 0.78 -37.99 -23.64
CA VAL A 19 1.89 -37.11 -23.23
C VAL A 19 3.09 -37.90 -22.73
N LEU A 20 2.83 -39.01 -22.01
CA LEU A 20 3.88 -39.90 -21.51
C LEU A 20 4.51 -40.74 -22.63
N SER A 21 3.72 -41.24 -23.60
CA SER A 21 4.25 -42.05 -24.71
C SER A 21 5.14 -41.27 -25.67
N ASN A 22 4.96 -39.94 -25.76
CA ASN A 22 5.74 -39.08 -26.66
C ASN A 22 7.05 -38.59 -26.04
N ARG A 23 7.30 -38.85 -24.74
CA ARG A 23 8.57 -38.51 -24.08
C ARG A 23 9.52 -39.71 -24.10
N LYS A 24 10.38 -39.78 -25.12
CA LYS A 24 11.54 -40.67 -25.09
C LYS A 24 12.53 -40.17 -24.03
N GLY A 25 12.51 -40.78 -22.84
CA GLY A 25 13.69 -40.86 -21.97
C GLY A 25 13.97 -39.72 -20.98
N SER A 26 12.98 -38.98 -20.48
CA SER A 26 13.21 -38.09 -19.32
C SER A 26 12.14 -38.25 -18.25
N GLU A 27 12.54 -38.72 -17.07
CA GLU A 27 11.72 -38.81 -15.86
C GLU A 27 11.33 -37.41 -15.37
N GLY A 28 10.25 -36.85 -15.93
CA GLY A 28 9.68 -35.59 -15.48
C GLY A 28 8.17 -35.72 -15.33
N LYS A 29 7.65 -35.51 -14.11
CA LYS A 29 6.21 -35.49 -13.82
C LYS A 29 5.48 -34.56 -14.82
N PRO A 30 4.30 -34.95 -15.35
CA PRO A 30 3.56 -34.10 -16.27
C PRO A 30 3.16 -32.78 -15.59
N ASP A 31 3.25 -31.67 -16.34
CA ASP A 31 2.87 -30.35 -15.84
C ASP A 31 1.35 -30.31 -15.59
N VAL A 32 0.99 -30.42 -14.31
CA VAL A 32 -0.39 -30.45 -13.83
C VAL A 32 -1.14 -29.16 -14.22
N ARG A 33 -0.45 -28.02 -14.41
CA ARG A 33 -1.09 -26.78 -14.89
C ARG A 33 -1.53 -26.87 -16.34
N ALA A 34 -0.77 -27.53 -17.20
CA ALA A 34 -1.12 -27.69 -18.62
C ALA A 34 -2.37 -28.59 -18.79
N LEU A 35 -2.45 -29.69 -18.03
CA LEU A 35 -3.60 -30.58 -18.01
C LEU A 35 -4.85 -29.90 -17.40
N ALA A 36 -4.68 -29.13 -16.33
CA ALA A 36 -5.78 -28.36 -15.72
C ALA A 36 -6.32 -27.25 -16.65
N LYS A 37 -5.47 -26.67 -17.51
CA LYS A 37 -5.89 -25.65 -18.49
C LYS A 37 -6.67 -26.24 -19.67
N LYS A 38 -6.38 -27.49 -20.06
CA LYS A 38 -7.07 -28.20 -21.14
C LYS A 38 -8.45 -28.73 -20.72
N HIS A 39 -8.58 -29.24 -19.50
CA HIS A 39 -9.80 -29.87 -18.98
C HIS A 39 -10.57 -29.02 -17.97
N GLY A 40 -10.03 -27.87 -17.59
CA GLY A 40 -10.69 -26.91 -16.71
C GLY A 40 -11.93 -26.31 -17.38
N ASN A 41 -13.11 -26.76 -16.93
CA ASN A 41 -14.40 -26.15 -17.23
C ASN A 41 -14.29 -24.61 -17.15
N ARG A 42 -14.26 -23.94 -18.32
CA ARG A 42 -14.61 -22.53 -18.42
C ARG A 42 -15.96 -22.39 -17.75
N LYS A 43 -16.01 -21.81 -16.54
CA LYS A 43 -17.27 -21.37 -15.92
C LYS A 43 -17.92 -20.47 -16.97
N ARG A 44 -18.93 -20.98 -17.68
CA ARG A 44 -19.72 -20.18 -18.62
C ARG A 44 -20.19 -18.98 -17.82
N LYS A 45 -19.75 -17.77 -18.21
CA LYS A 45 -20.26 -16.52 -17.63
C LYS A 45 -21.77 -16.59 -17.77
N ARG A 46 -22.50 -16.65 -16.65
CA ARG A 46 -23.96 -16.59 -16.69
C ARG A 46 -24.32 -15.21 -17.23
N CYS A 47 -25.32 -15.14 -18.11
CA CYS A 47 -25.80 -13.86 -18.63
C CYS A 47 -26.20 -12.94 -17.46
N PRO A 48 -25.79 -11.66 -17.46
CA PRO A 48 -26.09 -10.70 -16.40
C PRO A 48 -27.57 -10.64 -16.01
N ASP A 49 -28.48 -10.76 -16.99
CA ASP A 49 -29.93 -10.70 -16.76
C ASP A 49 -30.50 -11.88 -15.96
N VAL A 50 -29.85 -13.04 -16.06
CA VAL A 50 -30.22 -14.24 -15.29
C VAL A 50 -29.76 -14.07 -13.85
N VAL A 51 -28.61 -13.41 -13.64
CA VAL A 51 -28.11 -13.09 -12.30
C VAL A 51 -28.99 -12.02 -11.65
N ALA A 52 -29.34 -10.96 -12.36
CA ALA A 52 -30.20 -9.89 -11.85
C ALA A 52 -31.58 -10.40 -11.40
N ARG A 53 -32.24 -11.25 -12.21
CA ARG A 53 -33.54 -11.86 -11.84
C ARG A 53 -33.44 -12.77 -10.62
N ALA A 54 -32.35 -13.52 -10.47
CA ALA A 54 -32.14 -14.35 -9.30
C ALA A 54 -31.92 -13.54 -8.01
N LEU A 55 -31.33 -12.35 -8.11
CA LEU A 55 -31.15 -11.44 -6.97
C LEU A 55 -32.46 -10.78 -6.52
N GLN A 56 -33.35 -10.46 -7.46
CA GLN A 56 -34.66 -9.86 -7.16
C GLN A 56 -35.63 -10.84 -6.46
N GLN A 57 -35.39 -12.15 -6.52
CA GLN A 57 -36.22 -13.18 -5.88
C GLN A 57 -35.74 -13.55 -4.47
N LEU A 58 -34.71 -12.89 -3.94
CA LEU A 58 -34.20 -13.17 -2.60
C LEU A 58 -35.03 -12.46 -1.52
N PRO A 59 -35.31 -13.12 -0.37
CA PRO A 59 -36.08 -12.51 0.71
C PRO A 59 -35.34 -11.30 1.32
N ALA A 60 -36.09 -10.25 1.67
CA ALA A 60 -35.53 -9.07 2.33
C ALA A 60 -34.96 -9.44 3.72
N GLY A 61 -33.83 -8.84 4.11
CA GLY A 61 -33.21 -9.02 5.42
C GLY A 61 -32.06 -10.03 5.52
N ILE A 62 -31.66 -10.68 4.41
CA ILE A 62 -30.45 -11.53 4.41
C ILE A 62 -29.18 -10.74 4.09
N SER A 63 -28.07 -11.09 4.74
CA SER A 63 -26.78 -10.40 4.57
C SER A 63 -26.27 -10.47 3.12
N ASP A 64 -25.60 -9.42 2.63
CA ASP A 64 -25.01 -9.39 1.28
C ASP A 64 -24.05 -10.56 1.02
N ARG A 65 -23.40 -11.06 2.07
CA ARG A 65 -22.49 -12.20 1.99
C ARG A 65 -23.24 -13.50 1.70
N ASP A 66 -24.42 -13.68 2.28
CA ASP A 66 -25.27 -14.84 2.03
C ASP A 66 -26.01 -14.73 0.70
N GLN A 67 -26.36 -13.51 0.28
CA GLN A 67 -26.89 -13.25 -1.06
C GLN A 67 -25.87 -13.62 -2.16
N ALA A 68 -24.58 -13.36 -1.95
CA ALA A 68 -23.53 -13.72 -2.91
C ALA A 68 -23.25 -15.24 -2.98
N ARG A 69 -23.36 -15.93 -1.84
CA ARG A 69 -23.10 -17.37 -1.73
C ARG A 69 -24.14 -18.22 -2.48
N ARG A 70 -25.42 -17.86 -2.44
CA ARG A 70 -26.51 -18.61 -3.08
C ARG A 70 -26.37 -18.81 -4.60
N PRO A 71 -26.02 -17.77 -5.40
CA PRO A 71 -25.75 -17.91 -6.83
C PRO A 71 -24.31 -18.37 -7.15
N GLY A 72 -23.45 -18.54 -6.13
CA GLY A 72 -22.04 -18.94 -6.30
C GLY A 72 -21.16 -17.84 -6.91
N ILE A 73 -21.47 -16.58 -6.62
CA ILE A 73 -20.75 -15.41 -7.12
C ILE A 73 -19.70 -15.00 -6.08
N PRO A 74 -18.43 -14.76 -6.48
CA PRO A 74 -17.46 -14.16 -5.58
C PRO A 74 -17.98 -12.84 -5.01
N PHE A 75 -17.81 -12.62 -3.70
CA PHE A 75 -18.40 -11.46 -3.00
C PHE A 75 -17.96 -10.10 -3.60
N THR A 76 -16.75 -10.02 -4.15
CA THR A 76 -16.25 -8.84 -4.86
C THR A 76 -17.05 -8.56 -6.13
N SER A 77 -17.30 -9.58 -6.96
CA SER A 77 -18.13 -9.45 -8.17
C SER A 77 -19.61 -9.23 -7.85
N PHE A 78 -20.07 -9.63 -6.67
CA PHE A 78 -21.44 -9.41 -6.22
C PHE A 78 -21.72 -7.92 -5.97
N ARG A 79 -20.77 -7.19 -5.34
CA ARG A 79 -20.90 -5.74 -5.13
C ARG A 79 -20.98 -4.97 -6.45
N ASP A 80 -20.13 -5.32 -7.43
CA ASP A 80 -20.14 -4.69 -8.76
C ASP A 80 -21.47 -4.94 -9.50
N VAL A 81 -22.02 -6.14 -9.40
CA VAL A 81 -23.31 -6.50 -10.00
C VAL A 81 -24.45 -5.73 -9.31
N LYS A 82 -24.42 -5.62 -7.98
CA LYS A 82 -25.41 -4.85 -7.21
C LYS A 82 -25.35 -3.36 -7.55
N ALA A 83 -24.16 -2.78 -7.65
CA ALA A 83 -23.95 -1.40 -8.05
C ALA A 83 -24.44 -1.12 -9.49
N ARG A 84 -24.20 -2.05 -10.42
CA ARG A 84 -24.71 -1.94 -11.80
C ARG A 84 -26.23 -2.03 -11.87
N ILE A 85 -26.85 -2.95 -11.13
CA ILE A 85 -28.30 -3.06 -11.04
C ILE A 85 -28.89 -1.77 -10.44
N SER A 86 -28.32 -1.25 -9.35
CA SER A 86 -28.74 0.03 -8.76
C SER A 86 -28.56 1.21 -9.72
N ALA A 87 -27.47 1.27 -10.50
CA ALA A 87 -27.26 2.31 -11.51
C ALA A 87 -28.30 2.24 -12.64
N THR A 88 -28.66 1.04 -13.09
CA THR A 88 -29.71 0.83 -14.10
C THR A 88 -31.11 1.15 -13.54
N THR A 89 -31.39 0.80 -12.28
CA THR A 89 -32.64 1.17 -11.60
C THR A 89 -32.74 2.70 -11.39
N ASN A 90 -31.64 3.37 -11.05
CA ASN A 90 -31.61 4.83 -10.88
C ASN A 90 -31.76 5.58 -12.22
N GLN A 91 -31.25 5.03 -13.33
CA GLN A 91 -31.49 5.59 -14.68
C GLN A 91 -32.96 5.50 -15.11
N VAL A 92 -33.66 4.42 -14.73
CA VAL A 92 -35.11 4.29 -15.00
C VAL A 92 -35.91 5.24 -14.12
N VAL A 93 -35.52 5.42 -12.85
CA VAL A 93 -36.19 6.34 -11.90
C VAL A 93 -35.99 7.81 -12.29
N GLN A 94 -34.81 8.21 -12.81
CA GLN A 94 -34.55 9.57 -13.30
C GLN A 94 -35.38 9.96 -14.53
N SER A 95 -35.93 9.00 -15.27
CA SER A 95 -36.89 9.29 -16.37
C SER A 95 -38.34 9.47 -15.89
N SER A 96 -38.62 9.29 -14.60
CA SER A 96 -39.98 9.23 -14.05
C SER A 96 -40.21 10.05 -12.78
N THR A 97 -39.27 10.90 -12.36
CA THR A 97 -39.37 11.72 -11.14
C THR A 97 -39.17 13.22 -11.38
N GLU A 98 -39.78 13.76 -12.44
CA GLU A 98 -40.42 15.08 -12.36
C GLU A 98 -41.78 14.93 -11.65
N ALA A 99 -41.77 14.58 -10.36
CA ALA A 99 -42.98 14.57 -9.54
C ALA A 99 -42.67 14.47 -8.05
N VAL A 100 -42.89 15.59 -7.37
CA VAL A 100 -43.44 15.71 -6.01
C VAL A 100 -42.47 15.65 -4.81
N PHE A 101 -42.80 16.56 -3.89
CA PHE A 101 -42.12 17.16 -2.74
C PHE A 101 -42.15 16.34 -1.43
N SER A 102 -41.16 16.67 -0.56
CA SER A 102 -41.21 16.88 0.91
C SER A 102 -41.27 15.72 1.93
N ALA A 103 -40.34 15.80 2.90
CA ALA A 103 -40.55 15.81 4.37
C ALA A 103 -39.78 14.78 5.23
N THR A 104 -38.94 15.34 6.13
CA THR A 104 -38.65 15.03 7.56
C THR A 104 -37.97 13.73 8.04
N ASP A 105 -36.80 13.94 8.66
CA ASP A 105 -36.31 13.56 10.01
C ASP A 105 -36.62 12.18 10.62
N ALA A 106 -35.58 11.48 11.11
CA ALA A 106 -35.66 10.52 12.21
C ALA A 106 -34.28 10.16 12.82
N VAL A 107 -34.10 10.55 14.08
CA VAL A 107 -33.13 10.02 15.06
C VAL A 107 -33.56 8.60 15.46
N VAL A 108 -32.64 7.64 15.50
CA VAL A 108 -32.83 6.36 16.21
C VAL A 108 -31.54 5.95 16.92
N THR A 109 -31.58 6.03 18.24
CA THR A 109 -30.72 5.31 19.19
C THR A 109 -31.31 3.92 19.44
N THR A 110 -30.46 2.89 19.61
CA THR A 110 -30.82 1.68 20.36
C THR A 110 -29.62 1.08 21.10
N ASP A 111 -29.86 0.82 22.39
CA ASP A 111 -28.94 0.32 23.41
C ASP A 111 -28.93 -1.22 23.54
N VAL A 112 -27.98 -1.68 24.38
CA VAL A 112 -27.96 -2.88 25.26
C VAL A 112 -27.59 -4.24 24.65
N VAL A 113 -26.40 -4.74 25.01
CA VAL A 113 -26.23 -6.07 25.64
C VAL A 113 -25.17 -5.97 26.75
N THR A 114 -25.60 -6.30 27.97
CA THR A 114 -24.78 -6.45 29.18
C THR A 114 -24.12 -7.83 29.23
N LEU A 115 -22.83 -7.87 29.57
CA LEU A 115 -22.22 -9.01 30.25
C LEU A 115 -21.29 -8.46 31.33
N THR A 116 -21.77 -8.59 32.56
CA THR A 116 -21.07 -8.26 33.80
C THR A 116 -19.94 -9.26 34.05
N ASP A 117 -18.70 -8.81 33.87
CA ASP A 117 -17.58 -9.19 34.72
C ASP A 117 -17.01 -7.90 35.31
N VAL A 118 -17.22 -7.74 36.61
CA VAL A 118 -16.69 -6.60 37.37
C VAL A 118 -15.20 -6.82 37.56
N VAL A 119 -14.40 -6.36 36.59
CA VAL A 119 -12.99 -6.04 36.80
C VAL A 119 -12.95 -4.55 37.10
N THR A 120 -12.64 -4.19 38.34
CA THR A 120 -12.32 -2.83 38.76
C THR A 120 -11.04 -2.39 38.04
N LEU A 121 -11.19 -1.82 36.84
CA LEU A 121 -10.09 -1.11 36.16
C LEU A 121 -10.17 0.36 36.55
N SER A 122 -9.43 0.68 37.61
CA SER A 122 -9.04 2.05 37.93
C SER A 122 -8.02 2.52 36.90
N ALA A 123 -8.43 3.49 36.08
CA ALA A 123 -7.66 4.56 35.41
C ALA A 123 -8.50 5.02 34.21
N GLU A 124 -8.57 6.33 33.96
CA GLU A 124 -9.19 6.88 32.74
C GLU A 124 -8.66 6.16 31.50
N THR A 125 -9.45 5.25 30.94
CA THR A 125 -9.05 4.50 29.75
C THR A 125 -9.13 5.46 28.56
N VAL A 126 -7.99 5.98 28.14
CA VAL A 126 -7.88 6.76 26.90
C VAL A 126 -8.51 5.92 25.77
N PRO A 127 -9.55 6.43 25.09
CA PRO A 127 -10.26 5.66 24.08
C PRO A 127 -9.34 5.32 22.90
N THR A 128 -9.53 4.15 22.31
CA THR A 128 -8.92 3.82 21.02
C THR A 128 -9.76 4.47 19.93
N VAL A 129 -9.14 5.35 19.15
CA VAL A 129 -9.75 5.92 17.94
C VAL A 129 -9.23 5.14 16.75
N LEU A 130 -10.14 4.62 15.91
CA LEU A 130 -9.82 3.90 14.67
C LEU A 130 -10.56 4.57 13.51
N SER A 131 -9.82 4.98 12.49
CA SER A 131 -10.37 5.59 11.28
C SER A 131 -9.85 4.87 10.04
N PHE A 132 -10.71 4.69 9.04
CA PHE A 132 -10.37 4.08 7.75
C PHE A 132 -10.46 5.12 6.64
N PHE A 133 -9.49 5.09 5.73
CA PHE A 133 -9.42 5.99 4.60
C PHE A 133 -9.03 5.24 3.34
N ASP A 134 -9.52 5.73 2.20
CA ASP A 134 -8.93 5.38 0.92
C ASP A 134 -7.47 5.85 0.92
N ALA A 135 -6.58 5.06 0.34
CA ALA A 135 -5.16 5.36 0.34
C ALA A 135 -4.79 6.41 -0.73
N ASP A 136 -5.57 7.46 -0.89
CA ASP A 136 -5.44 8.43 -1.98
C ASP A 136 -4.38 9.52 -1.72
N ALA A 137 -4.38 10.55 -2.56
CA ALA A 137 -3.49 11.69 -2.44
C ALA A 137 -3.76 12.55 -1.18
N ALA A 138 -5.01 12.66 -0.74
CA ALA A 138 -5.36 13.43 0.45
C ALA A 138 -4.85 12.72 1.72
N ALA A 139 -5.05 11.40 1.79
CA ALA A 139 -4.50 10.56 2.86
C ALA A 139 -2.97 10.59 2.92
N ARG A 140 -2.30 10.61 1.76
CA ARG A 140 -0.85 10.83 1.67
C ARG A 140 -0.45 12.20 2.21
N GLN A 141 -1.17 13.25 1.85
CA GLN A 141 -0.86 14.61 2.31
C GLN A 141 -1.07 14.77 3.82
N ASP A 142 -2.15 14.20 4.38
CA ASP A 142 -2.39 14.19 5.82
C ASP A 142 -1.24 13.49 6.57
N LEU A 143 -0.78 12.34 6.06
CA LEU A 143 0.39 11.66 6.61
C LEU A 143 1.64 12.55 6.60
N LEU A 144 1.93 13.22 5.49
CA LEU A 144 3.08 14.12 5.41
C LEU A 144 2.94 15.29 6.40
N ASN A 145 1.74 15.83 6.59
CA ASN A 145 1.47 16.87 7.56
C ASN A 145 1.72 16.37 9.00
N LYS A 146 1.34 15.13 9.32
CA LYS A 146 1.64 14.51 10.62
C LYS A 146 3.14 14.38 10.87
N LEU A 147 3.93 14.02 9.86
CA LEU A 147 5.40 13.97 9.95
C LEU A 147 6.05 15.35 10.05
N ARG A 148 5.42 16.38 9.46
CA ARG A 148 5.87 17.78 9.52
C ARG A 148 5.61 18.42 10.89
N GLY A 149 4.74 17.82 11.71
CA GLY A 149 4.42 18.31 13.05
C GLY A 149 5.66 18.50 13.94
N SER A 150 5.76 19.65 14.60
CA SER A 150 6.89 20.00 15.47
C SER A 150 6.97 19.14 16.74
N THR A 151 5.84 18.57 17.15
CA THR A 151 5.68 17.74 18.36
C THR A 151 6.10 16.28 18.15
N VAL A 152 6.47 15.89 16.92
CA VAL A 152 6.96 14.53 16.63
C VAL A 152 8.26 14.30 17.40
N SER A 153 8.32 13.20 18.15
CA SER A 153 9.48 12.76 18.93
C SER A 153 10.18 11.55 18.30
N ALA A 154 9.42 10.63 17.70
CA ALA A 154 9.97 9.45 17.04
C ALA A 154 9.09 8.93 15.89
N VAL A 155 9.70 8.29 14.91
CA VAL A 155 9.03 7.63 13.78
C VAL A 155 9.63 6.25 13.53
N CYS A 156 8.79 5.22 13.49
CA CYS A 156 9.20 3.86 13.12
C CYS A 156 8.42 3.40 11.90
N SER A 157 9.13 3.02 10.83
CA SER A 157 8.55 2.73 9.52
C SER A 157 8.91 1.32 9.06
N ALA A 158 7.93 0.49 8.72
CA ALA A 158 8.13 -0.85 8.17
C ALA A 158 7.27 -1.03 6.91
N TYR A 159 7.90 -0.90 5.74
CA TYR A 159 7.22 -1.02 4.45
C TYR A 159 7.90 -2.04 3.54
N TYR A 160 7.09 -2.95 3.01
CA TYR A 160 7.49 -3.88 1.95
C TYR A 160 8.03 -3.13 0.73
N ALA A 161 7.25 -2.16 0.25
CA ALA A 161 7.58 -1.35 -0.90
C ALA A 161 7.58 0.13 -0.51
N LEU A 162 8.73 0.78 -0.75
CA LEU A 162 9.01 2.16 -0.40
C LEU A 162 9.67 2.87 -1.58
N THR A 163 8.95 3.76 -2.24
CA THR A 163 9.46 4.62 -3.35
C THR A 163 8.99 6.07 -3.23
N ASP A 164 8.23 6.42 -2.19
CA ASP A 164 7.78 7.79 -1.99
C ASP A 164 8.95 8.65 -1.48
N THR A 165 9.51 9.44 -2.39
CA THR A 165 10.68 10.27 -2.13
C THR A 165 10.38 11.37 -1.11
N GLU A 166 9.19 11.96 -1.15
CA GLU A 166 8.79 13.01 -0.22
C GLU A 166 8.64 12.46 1.20
N PHE A 167 8.03 11.28 1.35
CA PHE A 167 7.98 10.58 2.63
C PHE A 167 9.40 10.28 3.17
N CYS A 168 10.33 9.86 2.32
CA CYS A 168 11.72 9.64 2.72
C CYS A 168 12.42 10.95 3.12
N SER A 169 12.18 12.06 2.40
CA SER A 169 12.70 13.38 2.74
C SER A 169 12.20 13.86 4.09
N GLU A 170 10.94 13.61 4.46
CA GLU A 170 10.42 13.96 5.79
C GLU A 170 11.05 13.13 6.91
N MET A 171 11.32 11.83 6.67
CA MET A 171 12.07 11.01 7.62
C MET A 171 13.51 11.53 7.80
N ILE A 172 14.17 11.92 6.72
CA ILE A 172 15.51 12.56 6.75
C ILE A 172 15.47 13.86 7.55
N ARG A 173 14.50 14.74 7.27
CA ARG A 173 14.32 16.00 7.97
C ARG A 173 14.14 15.78 9.47
N LEU A 174 13.29 14.83 9.87
CA LEU A 174 13.08 14.50 11.28
C LEU A 174 14.37 14.00 11.94
N HIS A 175 15.14 13.15 11.27
CA HIS A 175 16.42 12.68 11.79
C HIS A 175 17.43 13.82 11.96
N GLN A 176 17.52 14.74 10.99
CA GLN A 176 18.38 15.92 11.06
C GLN A 176 17.97 16.88 12.19
N LEU A 177 16.68 16.91 12.56
CA LEU A 177 16.18 17.62 13.74
C LEU A 177 16.42 16.87 15.07
N GLY A 178 17.19 15.77 15.05
CA GLY A 178 17.52 14.98 16.22
C GLY A 178 16.38 14.07 16.70
N LYS A 179 15.33 13.86 15.90
CA LYS A 179 14.23 12.94 16.24
C LYS A 179 14.65 11.50 15.97
N SER A 180 14.10 10.56 16.74
CA SER A 180 14.39 9.14 16.55
C SER A 180 13.68 8.63 15.31
N VAL A 181 14.43 8.06 14.34
CA VAL A 181 13.87 7.50 13.12
C VAL A 181 14.44 6.10 12.89
N GLN A 182 13.58 5.12 12.66
CA GLN A 182 13.97 3.74 12.36
C GLN A 182 13.17 3.18 11.20
N VAL A 183 13.85 2.44 10.30
CA VAL A 183 13.23 1.93 9.08
C VAL A 183 13.50 0.44 8.91
N ILE A 184 12.47 -0.35 8.62
CA ILE A 184 12.55 -1.75 8.24
C ILE A 184 12.08 -1.89 6.79
N ILE A 185 12.87 -2.57 5.96
CA ILE A 185 12.60 -2.80 4.53
C ILE A 185 12.58 -4.28 4.16
N ASP A 186 11.97 -4.58 3.02
CA ASP A 186 12.17 -5.85 2.32
C ASP A 186 13.39 -5.76 1.40
N LYS A 187 14.42 -6.54 1.68
CA LYS A 187 15.69 -6.51 0.95
C LYS A 187 15.51 -6.78 -0.54
N GLU A 188 14.79 -7.84 -0.87
CA GLU A 188 14.70 -8.33 -2.26
C GLU A 188 13.84 -7.37 -3.09
N TRP A 189 12.77 -6.83 -2.51
CA TRP A 189 11.98 -5.80 -3.16
C TRP A 189 12.80 -4.53 -3.42
N THR A 190 13.49 -4.00 -2.40
CA THR A 190 14.33 -2.81 -2.54
C THR A 190 15.38 -2.97 -3.65
N ARG A 191 16.04 -4.14 -3.74
CA ARG A 191 17.03 -4.43 -4.79
C ARG A 191 16.45 -4.55 -6.20
N SER A 192 15.14 -4.77 -6.31
CA SER A 192 14.44 -4.90 -7.59
C SER A 192 13.87 -3.58 -8.12
N CYS A 193 13.91 -2.50 -7.34
CA CYS A 193 13.35 -1.21 -7.72
C CYS A 193 14.41 -0.12 -7.59
N LYS A 194 14.80 0.51 -8.71
CA LYS A 194 15.81 1.59 -8.73
C LYS A 194 15.45 2.74 -7.79
N VAL A 195 14.21 3.25 -7.89
CA VAL A 195 13.73 4.35 -7.04
C VAL A 195 13.70 3.93 -5.57
N GLY A 196 13.26 2.70 -5.28
CA GLY A 196 13.23 2.20 -3.90
C GLY A 196 14.64 2.04 -3.31
N LEU A 197 15.59 1.59 -4.12
CA LEU A 197 17.01 1.53 -3.76
C LEU A 197 17.55 2.94 -3.46
N GLU A 198 17.29 3.93 -4.30
CA GLU A 198 17.71 5.32 -4.11
C GLU A 198 17.12 5.91 -2.82
N CYS A 199 15.82 5.72 -2.57
CA CYS A 199 15.17 6.12 -1.32
C CYS A 199 15.88 5.54 -0.08
N VAL A 200 16.13 4.23 -0.09
CA VAL A 200 16.77 3.56 1.05
C VAL A 200 18.22 4.01 1.22
N MET A 201 18.97 4.19 0.13
CA MET A 201 20.34 4.69 0.19
C MET A 201 20.40 6.10 0.75
N ALA A 202 19.45 6.98 0.40
CA ALA A 202 19.38 8.33 0.96
C ALA A 202 19.13 8.32 2.48
N LEU A 203 18.25 7.44 2.97
CA LEU A 203 18.03 7.25 4.40
C LEU A 203 19.32 6.79 5.10
N MET A 204 20.01 5.79 4.54
CA MET A 204 21.24 5.26 5.12
C MET A 204 22.38 6.29 5.10
N ALA A 205 22.52 7.07 4.03
CA ALA A 205 23.56 8.09 3.87
C ALA A 205 23.45 9.22 4.91
N THR A 206 22.24 9.48 5.43
CA THR A 206 22.00 10.48 6.48
C THR A 206 22.16 9.94 7.89
N GLY A 207 22.52 8.66 8.04
CA GLY A 207 22.75 8.02 9.34
C GLY A 207 21.52 7.32 9.92
N ILE A 208 20.36 7.35 9.24
CA ILE A 208 19.15 6.66 9.71
C ILE A 208 19.40 5.15 9.79
N PRO A 209 19.12 4.51 10.94
CA PRO A 209 19.14 3.06 11.07
C PRO A 209 18.10 2.39 10.17
N VAL A 210 18.59 1.76 9.10
CA VAL A 210 17.79 0.90 8.21
C VAL A 210 18.08 -0.57 8.53
N TYR A 211 17.03 -1.36 8.63
CA TYR A 211 17.07 -2.78 8.92
C TYR A 211 16.34 -3.55 7.82
N ARG A 212 16.74 -4.81 7.63
CA ARG A 212 16.09 -5.73 6.72
C ARG A 212 15.66 -6.98 7.46
N SER A 213 14.47 -7.47 7.11
CA SER A 213 14.05 -8.79 7.53
C SER A 213 14.93 -9.87 6.87
N ARG A 214 15.10 -11.00 7.56
CA ARG A 214 15.74 -12.21 6.98
C ARG A 214 14.82 -12.93 5.99
N ASN A 215 13.51 -12.74 6.14
CA ASN A 215 12.46 -13.29 5.29
C ASN A 215 11.73 -12.16 4.55
N MET A 216 10.82 -12.50 3.63
CA MET A 216 9.95 -11.50 2.99
C MET A 216 9.19 -10.68 4.04
N MET A 217 9.32 -9.35 4.00
CA MET A 217 8.68 -8.42 4.93
C MET A 217 7.51 -7.73 4.24
N HIS A 218 6.30 -8.26 4.39
CA HIS A 218 5.11 -7.72 3.70
C HIS A 218 4.31 -6.70 4.52
N TYR A 219 4.91 -6.06 5.53
CA TYR A 219 4.22 -5.05 6.35
C TYR A 219 4.09 -3.72 5.61
N LYS A 220 3.08 -2.95 6.01
CA LYS A 220 2.90 -1.53 5.72
C LYS A 220 2.47 -0.89 7.04
N LEU A 221 3.44 -0.56 7.87
CA LEU A 221 3.24 -0.11 9.24
C LEU A 221 4.09 1.14 9.46
N LEU A 222 3.47 2.13 10.09
CA LEU A 222 4.14 3.35 10.53
C LEU A 222 3.64 3.69 11.92
N THR A 223 4.54 4.03 12.83
CA THR A 223 4.19 4.65 14.11
C THR A 223 4.84 6.01 14.20
N ILE A 224 4.08 6.97 14.73
CA ILE A 224 4.51 8.34 14.98
C ILE A 224 4.27 8.60 16.45
N SER A 225 5.34 8.87 17.18
CA SER A 225 5.29 9.22 18.61
C SER A 225 5.31 10.73 18.77
N TYR A 226 4.49 11.21 19.69
CA TYR A 226 4.47 12.59 20.17
C TYR A 226 4.80 12.59 21.67
N GLU A 227 4.83 13.77 22.29
CA GLU A 227 4.88 13.87 23.74
C GLU A 227 3.55 13.39 24.34
N GLY A 228 3.57 12.28 25.07
CA GLY A 228 2.39 11.72 25.76
C GLY A 228 1.36 11.01 24.89
N SER A 229 1.55 10.94 23.57
CA SER A 229 0.63 10.25 22.66
C SER A 229 1.34 9.55 21.51
N MET A 230 0.61 8.65 20.85
CA MET A 230 1.12 7.88 19.71
C MET A 230 0.01 7.65 18.70
N VAL A 231 0.41 7.68 17.44
CA VAL A 231 -0.41 7.33 16.28
C VAL A 231 0.24 6.16 15.56
N ALA A 232 -0.58 5.24 15.08
CA ALA A 232 -0.16 4.18 14.17
C ALA A 232 -0.97 4.23 12.87
N LEU A 233 -0.30 3.97 11.76
CA LEU A 233 -0.91 3.78 10.46
C LEU A 233 -0.56 2.39 9.94
N GLY A 234 -1.56 1.73 9.37
CA GLY A 234 -1.38 0.48 8.66
C GLY A 234 -2.38 0.33 7.53
N GLY A 235 -2.40 -0.83 6.86
CA GLY A 235 -3.37 -1.12 5.82
C GLY A 235 -2.80 -1.97 4.70
N SER A 236 -3.42 -1.88 3.53
CA SER A 236 -2.99 -2.60 2.34
C SER A 236 -1.98 -1.80 1.50
N ALA A 237 -2.05 -0.46 1.57
CA ALA A 237 -1.24 0.45 0.77
C ALA A 237 0.25 0.43 1.15
N ASN A 238 1.10 0.13 0.18
CA ASN A 238 2.54 0.39 0.27
C ASN A 238 2.85 1.89 0.14
N MET A 239 4.08 2.29 0.48
CA MET A 239 4.52 3.67 0.35
C MET A 239 5.07 3.93 -1.06
N THR A 240 4.19 3.81 -2.07
CA THR A 240 4.53 3.95 -3.49
C THR A 240 3.46 4.75 -4.25
N LYS A 241 3.85 5.38 -5.36
CA LYS A 241 2.91 6.11 -6.23
C LYS A 241 1.75 5.22 -6.70
N ALA A 242 2.04 3.97 -7.06
CA ALA A 242 1.03 3.02 -7.54
C ALA A 242 -0.04 2.70 -6.50
N ALA A 243 0.36 2.51 -5.23
CA ALA A 243 -0.58 2.27 -4.14
C ALA A 243 -1.51 3.47 -3.87
N ARG A 244 -1.10 4.68 -4.28
CA ARG A 244 -1.83 5.93 -4.03
C ARG A 244 -2.69 6.41 -5.20
N SER A 245 -2.30 6.07 -6.43
CA SER A 245 -2.92 6.65 -7.64
C SER A 245 -3.54 5.64 -8.59
N ARG A 246 -3.35 4.34 -8.34
CA ARG A 246 -3.77 3.28 -9.28
C ARG A 246 -4.45 2.10 -8.62
N ASN A 247 -3.93 1.65 -7.48
CA ASN A 247 -4.49 0.50 -6.79
C ASN A 247 -5.70 0.92 -5.94
N ASP A 248 -6.62 -0.01 -5.76
CA ASP A 248 -7.69 0.09 -4.77
C ASP A 248 -7.12 -0.38 -3.42
N GLU A 249 -6.74 0.57 -2.57
CA GLU A 249 -6.03 0.33 -1.32
C GLU A 249 -6.64 1.16 -0.21
N PHE A 250 -6.54 0.67 1.02
CA PHE A 250 -6.97 1.40 2.20
C PHE A 250 -5.81 1.58 3.17
N ILE A 251 -5.93 2.64 3.99
CA ILE A 251 -5.14 2.80 5.20
C ILE A 251 -6.10 2.90 6.39
N PHE A 252 -5.62 2.46 7.55
CA PHE A 252 -6.25 2.75 8.82
C PHE A 252 -5.30 3.56 9.69
N HIS A 253 -5.90 4.43 10.49
CA HIS A 253 -5.26 5.27 11.47
C HIS A 253 -5.77 4.88 12.85
N VAL A 254 -4.86 4.70 13.79
CA VAL A 254 -5.16 4.29 15.16
C VAL A 254 -4.47 5.22 16.14
N GLU A 255 -5.22 5.67 17.14
CA GLU A 255 -4.73 6.44 18.27
C GLU A 255 -5.01 5.71 19.60
N GLY A 256 -4.32 6.13 20.66
CA GLY A 256 -4.50 5.59 22.00
C GLY A 256 -3.83 4.23 22.21
N PRO A 257 -4.35 3.37 23.10
CA PRO A 257 -3.70 2.10 23.50
C PRO A 257 -3.28 1.19 22.34
N ALA A 258 -4.07 1.14 21.26
CA ALA A 258 -3.77 0.30 20.11
C ALA A 258 -2.59 0.82 19.27
N ALA A 259 -2.27 2.11 19.30
CA ALA A 259 -1.06 2.64 18.65
C ALA A 259 0.21 2.11 19.33
N TYR A 260 0.22 2.02 20.67
CA TYR A 260 1.32 1.42 21.43
C TYR A 260 1.48 -0.08 21.14
N GLN A 261 0.39 -0.80 20.90
CA GLN A 261 0.47 -2.20 20.46
C GLN A 261 1.11 -2.32 19.07
N ALA A 262 0.81 -1.39 18.16
CA ALA A 262 1.46 -1.34 16.85
C ALA A 262 2.98 -1.04 16.96
N GLN A 263 3.39 -0.19 17.90
CA GLN A 263 4.81 0.01 18.22
C GLN A 263 5.47 -1.24 18.81
N ALA A 264 4.78 -1.96 19.70
CA ALA A 264 5.29 -3.22 20.25
C ALA A 264 5.48 -4.27 19.14
N LEU A 265 4.58 -4.31 18.15
CA LEU A 265 4.74 -5.13 16.94
C LEU A 265 5.97 -4.69 16.14
N PHE A 266 6.16 -3.39 15.92
CA PHE A 266 7.37 -2.89 15.24
C PHE A 266 8.64 -3.34 15.96
N ASN A 267 8.71 -3.19 17.29
CA ASN A 267 9.86 -3.62 18.08
C ASN A 267 10.12 -5.13 17.95
N SER A 268 9.05 -5.94 17.99
CA SER A 268 9.13 -7.39 17.80
C SER A 268 9.61 -7.79 16.39
N LEU A 269 9.31 -6.97 15.38
CA LEU A 269 9.85 -7.15 14.02
C LEU A 269 11.33 -6.77 13.98
N LEU A 270 11.69 -5.66 14.60
CA LEU A 270 13.05 -5.13 14.64
C LEU A 270 14.04 -6.13 15.25
N GLU A 271 13.67 -6.79 16.35
CA GLU A 271 14.47 -7.84 17.01
C GLU A 271 14.86 -9.00 16.07
N LYS A 272 14.03 -9.28 15.06
CA LYS A 272 14.24 -10.35 14.08
C LYS A 272 15.00 -9.86 12.84
N CYS A 273 15.18 -8.55 12.70
CA CYS A 273 15.84 -7.94 11.57
C CYS A 273 17.35 -7.85 11.77
N VAL A 274 18.06 -7.57 10.67
CA VAL A 274 19.51 -7.32 10.65
C VAL A 274 19.73 -5.92 10.12
N ARG A 275 20.68 -5.18 10.69
CA ARG A 275 21.04 -3.84 10.18
C ARG A 275 21.51 -3.95 8.74
N THR A 276 20.94 -3.11 7.88
CA THR A 276 21.26 -3.08 6.45
C THR A 276 22.54 -2.29 6.22
N THR A 277 23.40 -2.79 5.35
CA THR A 277 24.61 -2.12 4.87
C THR A 277 24.49 -1.82 3.37
N PRO A 278 25.20 -0.82 2.82
CA PRO A 278 25.14 -0.54 1.38
C PRO A 278 25.47 -1.76 0.51
N THR A 279 26.39 -2.62 0.98
CA THR A 279 26.76 -3.88 0.33
C THR A 279 25.62 -4.91 0.26
N ASP A 280 24.64 -4.84 1.16
CA ASP A 280 23.47 -5.72 1.10
C ASP A 280 22.55 -5.38 -0.08
N LEU A 281 22.60 -4.16 -0.60
CA LEU A 281 21.62 -3.61 -1.51
C LEU A 281 22.11 -3.49 -2.96
N THR A 282 23.01 -4.37 -3.37
CA THR A 282 23.45 -4.45 -4.77
C THR A 282 22.28 -4.75 -5.70
N LEU A 283 22.08 -3.90 -6.71
CA LEU A 283 21.01 -4.04 -7.69
C LEU A 283 21.13 -5.38 -8.40
N THR A 284 20.07 -6.19 -8.36
CA THR A 284 20.04 -7.45 -9.10
C THR A 284 19.70 -7.20 -10.55
N LYS A 285 20.60 -7.53 -11.49
CA LYS A 285 20.30 -7.62 -12.92
C LYS A 285 19.28 -8.75 -13.13
N GLY A 286 17.98 -8.43 -13.14
CA GLY A 286 16.93 -9.42 -13.40
C GLY A 286 15.60 -9.05 -12.75
N ASN A 287 14.92 -8.03 -13.27
CA ASN A 287 13.62 -7.58 -12.78
C ASN A 287 12.56 -8.68 -12.96
N ARG A 288 12.07 -9.23 -11.85
CA ARG A 288 10.78 -9.94 -11.79
C ARG A 288 9.62 -9.09 -11.25
N TYR A 289 9.89 -7.87 -10.77
CA TYR A 289 8.90 -7.04 -10.08
C TYR A 289 8.81 -5.58 -10.55
N ALA A 290 9.69 -5.12 -11.44
CA ALA A 290 9.55 -3.79 -12.02
C ALA A 290 8.53 -3.80 -13.16
N SER A 291 7.30 -3.44 -12.85
CA SER A 291 6.44 -2.77 -13.82
C SER A 291 6.84 -1.29 -13.83
N GLU A 292 7.77 -0.92 -14.71
CA GLU A 292 7.99 0.48 -15.06
C GLU A 292 6.71 1.08 -15.67
N PRO A 293 6.40 2.35 -15.42
CA PRO A 293 5.41 3.08 -16.20
C PRO A 293 6.04 3.48 -17.53
N THR A 294 5.57 2.90 -18.64
CA THR A 294 5.88 3.39 -19.99
C THR A 294 5.14 4.71 -20.20
N GLU A 295 5.87 5.82 -20.30
CA GLU A 295 5.38 7.01 -20.99
C GLU A 295 5.53 6.80 -22.49
N ASN A 296 4.43 6.99 -23.23
CA ASN A 296 4.37 6.86 -24.68
C ASN A 296 5.12 8.02 -25.36
N GLY A 297 5.89 7.70 -26.42
CA GLY A 297 6.41 8.68 -27.38
C GLY A 297 7.24 8.02 -28.48
N SER A 298 6.59 7.71 -29.60
CA SER A 298 7.07 7.00 -30.80
C SER A 298 8.32 7.60 -31.50
N GLN A 299 9.27 6.77 -31.95
CA GLN A 299 9.52 6.35 -33.35
C GLN A 299 10.95 5.80 -33.58
N ASN A 300 11.02 4.78 -34.46
CA ASN A 300 12.16 4.08 -35.07
C ASN A 300 13.38 4.97 -35.40
N THR A 301 14.65 4.48 -35.36
CA THR A 301 15.21 3.48 -36.30
C THR A 301 16.42 2.70 -35.75
N GLN A 302 16.60 1.50 -36.30
CA GLN A 302 17.77 0.63 -36.20
C GLN A 302 19.03 1.30 -36.79
N ASP A 303 20.20 1.16 -36.16
CA ASP A 303 21.25 0.23 -36.60
C ASP A 303 22.62 0.45 -35.90
N ALA A 304 23.30 -0.69 -35.71
CA ALA A 304 24.75 -0.93 -35.77
C ALA A 304 25.74 -0.46 -34.64
N HIS A 305 26.31 -1.50 -34.02
CA HIS A 305 27.73 -1.75 -33.72
C HIS A 305 28.50 -0.94 -32.64
N ASN A 306 28.79 -1.64 -31.54
CA ASN A 306 30.11 -1.97 -30.96
C ASN A 306 31.29 -1.00 -31.24
N THR A 307 31.96 -0.48 -30.19
CA THR A 307 33.42 -0.62 -29.90
C THR A 307 33.77 0.11 -28.58
N GLN A 308 34.86 -0.36 -27.96
CA GLN A 308 35.44 -0.12 -26.63
C GLN A 308 35.93 1.31 -26.32
N ASP A 309 36.07 1.55 -25.01
CA ASP A 309 37.11 2.32 -24.29
C ASP A 309 37.68 3.61 -24.91
N THR A 310 37.49 4.75 -24.25
CA THR A 310 38.58 5.49 -23.55
C THR A 310 38.05 6.63 -22.69
N GLN A 311 38.77 6.88 -21.59
CA GLN A 311 38.68 8.04 -20.70
C GLN A 311 38.97 9.34 -21.44
N TYR A 312 38.31 10.45 -21.11
CA TYR A 312 38.95 11.77 -21.04
C TYR A 312 38.12 12.76 -20.20
N LEU A 313 38.85 13.51 -19.37
CA LEU A 313 38.44 14.67 -18.58
C LEU A 313 38.02 15.84 -19.49
N GLY A 314 37.05 16.64 -19.04
CA GLY A 314 36.73 17.93 -19.65
C GLY A 314 35.58 18.63 -18.94
N ALA A 315 35.92 19.62 -18.13
CA ALA A 315 35.03 20.52 -17.40
C ALA A 315 34.36 21.56 -18.31
N CYS A 316 33.55 22.44 -17.67
CA CYS A 316 32.98 23.72 -18.12
C CYS A 316 31.56 23.64 -18.74
N HIS A 317 30.56 24.47 -18.39
CA HIS A 317 30.47 25.66 -17.54
C HIS A 317 29.01 25.87 -17.10
N ASP A 318 28.85 26.33 -15.86
CA ASP A 318 28.00 27.41 -15.32
C ASP A 318 26.65 27.79 -15.94
N THR A 319 25.65 27.85 -15.06
CA THR A 319 24.93 29.10 -14.78
C THR A 319 24.30 29.03 -13.38
N ALA A 320 24.95 29.69 -12.43
CA ALA A 320 24.40 29.98 -11.11
C ALA A 320 23.92 31.44 -11.12
N ASP A 321 22.63 31.64 -10.88
CA ASP A 321 22.08 32.97 -10.59
C ASP A 321 22.30 33.28 -9.10
N THR A 322 23.32 34.07 -8.83
CA THR A 322 23.54 34.80 -7.58
C THR A 322 22.66 36.05 -7.55
N MET A 323 21.78 36.17 -6.54
CA MET A 323 21.27 37.47 -6.10
C MET A 323 22.18 38.00 -4.99
N ALA A 324 22.73 39.19 -5.24
CA ALA A 324 23.58 39.94 -4.33
C ALA A 324 22.79 40.51 -3.15
N ILE A 325 23.42 40.52 -1.98
CA ILE A 325 23.06 41.31 -0.80
C ILE A 325 24.16 42.35 -0.67
N ASP A 326 23.80 43.63 -0.73
CA ASP A 326 24.70 44.74 -0.39
C ASP A 326 24.57 45.03 1.11
N ASP A 327 25.68 44.87 1.83
CA ASP A 327 25.91 45.41 3.16
C ASP A 327 26.77 46.67 3.03
N GLU A 328 26.27 47.83 3.47
CA GLU A 328 27.12 48.87 4.06
C GLU A 328 26.27 49.88 4.85
N ASN A 329 26.32 49.83 6.18
CA ASN A 329 26.53 51.04 6.97
C ASN A 329 27.04 50.70 8.37
N THR A 330 28.30 51.06 8.63
CA THR A 330 28.91 51.06 9.96
C THR A 330 28.81 52.47 10.53
N ALA A 331 28.17 52.61 11.69
CA ALA A 331 28.48 53.70 12.62
C ALA A 331 28.28 53.23 14.05
N ASP A 332 29.42 53.18 14.74
CA ASP A 332 29.66 52.92 16.15
C ASP A 332 29.13 54.06 17.04
N ILE A 333 28.90 53.79 18.34
CA ILE A 333 29.07 54.67 19.52
C ILE A 333 28.29 54.09 20.74
N THR A 334 29.04 53.36 21.57
CA THR A 334 29.20 53.43 23.04
C THR A 334 28.04 53.76 24.01
N GLN A 335 27.93 52.88 25.04
CA GLN A 335 27.64 53.11 26.48
C GLN A 335 26.24 53.65 26.87
N ALA A 336 25.57 53.26 27.96
CA ALA A 336 25.94 52.61 29.22
C ALA A 336 24.73 51.90 29.86
N LEU A 337 25.03 51.00 30.80
CA LEU A 337 24.12 50.46 31.81
C LEU A 337 23.34 51.57 32.54
N VAL A 338 22.08 51.28 32.93
CA VAL A 338 21.57 51.28 34.32
C VAL A 338 20.05 50.94 34.29
N GLN A 339 19.69 49.85 34.96
CA GLN A 339 18.42 49.70 35.68
C GLN A 339 18.76 49.79 37.19
N PRO A 340 17.81 49.86 38.15
CA PRO A 340 16.34 50.05 38.06
C PRO A 340 15.79 51.13 39.04
N SER A 341 14.50 51.43 38.95
CA SER A 341 13.54 51.51 40.08
C SER A 341 12.12 51.41 39.53
#